data_AF-A0AA42L1G1-F1
#
_entry.id   AF-A0AA42L1G1-F1
#
_cell.length_a   1.000
_cell.length_b   1.000
_cell.length_c   1.000
_cell.angle_alpha   90.00
_cell.angle_beta   90.00
_cell.angle_gamma   90.00
#
_symmetry.space_group_name_H-M   'P 1'
#
loop_
_entity.id
_entity.type
_entity.pdbx_description
1 polymer ?
#
loop_
_entity_poly.entity_id
_entity_poly.type
_entity_poly.pdbx_seq_one_letter_code
_entity_poly.pdbx_strand_id
1 'polypeptide(L)'
;MTRKNEILLFLILLATVFLILFHEIVYGILDQNKVLYIYSSAPQTIGAIYGLTITGYIFFIGNQNSRIAKDPTLHEIIQENNSQQFQELKEITSLVFLSIAFCFITLYIHKPEKPVFTEYRLIISSISTSFSLGAILSNFLFILEVIDPKSIEKTSQSIINSIESQNTKKSTNEQKINASSMSDFLRGYINLEDSARYTLEKSGLVSQNNKNFSSWIDIKQLASLGIIKPKTANQFNILRRYRNALVHSEPTENIPDDMNILLKETVENLRHDSEEWFRQKSLFD
;
A
#
# COMPACT_ATOMS: atom_id res chain seq x y z
N MET A 1 6.30 2.15 7.48
CA MET A 1 7.19 2.83 6.50
C MET A 1 8.63 3.00 7.01
N THR A 2 8.91 3.23 8.31
CA THR A 2 10.28 3.53 8.78
C THR A 2 11.16 2.30 9.06
N ARG A 3 10.62 1.24 9.67
CA ARG A 3 11.45 0.14 10.22
C ARG A 3 12.23 -0.69 9.19
N LYS A 4 11.67 -0.97 8.01
CA LYS A 4 12.33 -1.77 6.95
C LYS A 4 13.53 -1.00 6.37
N ASN A 5 13.36 0.30 6.15
CA ASN A 5 14.41 1.17 5.61
C ASN A 5 15.51 1.46 6.63
N GLU A 6 15.13 1.63 7.90
CA GLU A 6 16.09 1.71 9.01
C GLU A 6 16.94 0.44 9.10
N ILE A 7 16.33 -0.74 8.99
CA ILE A 7 17.05 -2.02 8.97
C ILE A 7 17.98 -2.10 7.75
N LEU A 8 17.52 -1.71 6.56
CA LEU A 8 18.34 -1.73 5.35
C LEU A 8 19.55 -0.79 5.47
N LEU A 9 19.34 0.44 5.93
CA LEU A 9 20.43 1.39 6.15
C LEU A 9 21.40 0.89 7.23
N PHE A 10 20.88 0.27 8.29
CA PHE A 10 21.69 -0.37 9.32
C PHE A 10 22.53 -1.52 8.75
N LEU A 11 21.96 -2.36 7.88
CA LEU A 11 22.70 -3.43 7.20
C LEU A 11 23.78 -2.90 6.25
N ILE A 12 23.49 -1.82 5.51
CA ILE A 12 24.49 -1.15 4.65
C ILE A 12 25.62 -0.57 5.51
N LEU A 13 25.30 0.07 6.63
CA LEU A 13 26.30 0.62 7.55
C LEU A 13 27.15 -0.48 8.18
N LEU A 14 26.51 -1.56 8.65
CA LEU A 14 27.19 -2.73 9.20
C LEU A 14 28.13 -3.36 8.16
N ALA A 15 27.66 -3.54 6.92
CA ALA A 15 28.48 -4.03 5.82
C ALA A 15 29.66 -3.08 5.54
N THR A 16 29.44 -1.77 5.59
CA THR A 16 30.50 -0.78 5.35
C THR A 16 31.59 -0.88 6.42
N VAL A 17 31.19 -0.93 7.70
CA VAL A 17 32.11 -1.09 8.83
C VAL A 17 32.87 -2.41 8.74
N PHE A 18 32.17 -3.50 8.41
CA PHE A 18 32.80 -4.81 8.20
C PHE A 18 33.87 -4.77 7.10
N LEU A 19 33.57 -4.16 5.95
CA LEU A 19 34.52 -4.04 4.83
C LEU A 19 35.75 -3.18 5.18
N ILE A 20 35.60 -2.18 6.05
CA ILE A 20 36.72 -1.36 6.55
C ILE A 20 37.59 -2.15 7.53
N LEU A 21 36.97 -2.82 8.50
CA LEU A 21 37.70 -3.57 9.54
C LEU A 21 38.46 -4.78 8.96
N PHE A 22 37.86 -5.49 7.99
CA PHE A 22 38.44 -6.69 7.37
C PHE A 22 39.07 -6.40 6.00
N HIS A 23 39.52 -5.16 5.77
CA HIS A 23 39.98 -4.72 4.46
C HIS A 23 41.16 -5.52 3.92
N GLU A 24 42.11 -5.96 4.76
CA GLU A 24 43.26 -6.74 4.29
C GLU A 24 42.83 -8.09 3.70
N ILE A 25 41.80 -8.72 4.29
CA ILE A 25 41.27 -9.99 3.82
C ILE A 25 40.46 -9.78 2.53
N VAL A 26 39.61 -8.75 2.52
CA VAL A 26 38.67 -8.50 1.42
C VAL A 26 39.37 -7.90 0.20
N TYR A 27 40.21 -6.88 0.41
CA TYR A 27 40.86 -6.12 -0.66
C TYR A 27 42.31 -6.55 -0.91
N GLY A 28 42.95 -7.31 -0.02
CA GLY A 28 44.33 -7.78 -0.22
C GLY A 28 44.52 -8.69 -1.44
N ILE A 29 43.44 -9.30 -1.93
CA ILE A 29 43.41 -10.12 -3.16
C ILE A 29 43.09 -9.31 -4.43
N LEU A 30 42.66 -8.05 -4.30
CA LEU A 30 42.30 -7.18 -5.41
C LEU A 30 43.53 -6.36 -5.86
N ASP A 31 43.95 -6.61 -7.10
CA ASP A 31 44.81 -5.68 -7.81
C ASP A 31 43.99 -4.53 -8.42
N GLN A 32 44.69 -3.51 -8.91
CA GLN A 32 44.06 -2.32 -9.47
C GLN A 32 43.15 -2.63 -10.66
N ASN A 33 43.54 -3.55 -11.55
CA ASN A 33 42.73 -3.89 -12.72
C ASN A 33 41.42 -4.56 -12.31
N LYS A 34 41.45 -5.41 -11.29
CA LYS A 34 40.25 -6.02 -10.71
C LYS A 34 39.34 -4.98 -10.07
N VAL A 35 39.89 -4.00 -9.35
CA VAL A 35 39.12 -2.88 -8.79
C VAL A 35 38.39 -2.12 -9.91
N LEU A 36 39.12 -1.70 -10.94
CA LEU A 36 38.52 -0.98 -12.07
C LEU A 36 37.44 -1.84 -12.76
N TYR A 37 37.70 -3.12 -12.97
CA TYR A 37 36.74 -4.04 -13.55
C TYR A 37 35.46 -4.11 -12.73
N ILE A 38 35.55 -4.36 -11.41
CA ILE A 38 34.38 -4.49 -10.53
C ILE A 38 33.53 -3.21 -10.55
N TYR A 39 34.14 -2.05 -10.31
CA TYR A 39 33.38 -0.79 -10.25
C TYR A 39 32.95 -0.27 -11.62
N SER A 40 33.55 -0.78 -12.71
CA SER A 40 33.03 -0.56 -14.05
C SER A 40 31.83 -1.46 -14.35
N SER A 41 31.81 -2.72 -13.87
CA SER A 41 30.82 -3.77 -14.20
C SER A 41 29.59 -3.81 -13.28
N ALA A 42 29.71 -3.32 -12.04
CA ALA A 42 28.63 -3.30 -11.08
C ALA A 42 27.47 -2.36 -11.50
N PRO A 43 27.71 -1.13 -11.99
CA PRO A 43 26.63 -0.25 -12.47
C PRO A 43 25.78 -0.85 -13.60
N GLN A 44 26.37 -1.54 -14.57
CA GLN A 44 25.57 -2.18 -15.65
C GLN A 44 24.72 -3.31 -15.08
N THR A 45 25.28 -4.11 -14.17
CA THR A 45 24.55 -5.22 -13.54
C THR A 45 23.36 -4.70 -12.73
N ILE A 46 23.60 -3.69 -11.88
CA ILE A 46 22.55 -3.05 -11.07
C ILE A 46 21.51 -2.40 -11.98
N GLY A 47 21.94 -1.66 -13.01
CA GLY A 47 21.05 -1.03 -13.98
C GLY A 47 20.19 -2.03 -14.75
N ALA A 48 20.76 -3.17 -15.15
CA ALA A 48 20.04 -4.24 -15.85
C ALA A 48 18.97 -4.88 -14.96
N ILE A 49 19.33 -5.26 -13.73
CA ILE A 49 18.39 -5.82 -12.75
C ILE A 49 17.26 -4.81 -12.50
N TYR A 50 17.60 -3.55 -12.23
CA TYR A 50 16.62 -2.52 -11.95
C TYR A 50 15.69 -2.24 -13.14
N GLY A 51 16.20 -2.24 -14.38
CA GLY A 51 15.38 -2.12 -15.58
C GLY A 51 14.37 -3.26 -15.73
N LEU A 52 14.79 -4.50 -15.42
CA LEU A 52 13.89 -5.65 -15.36
C LEU A 52 12.85 -5.51 -14.24
N THR A 53 13.25 -5.02 -13.07
CA THR A 53 12.35 -4.76 -11.94
C THR A 53 11.25 -3.78 -12.31
N ILE A 54 11.60 -2.62 -12.92
CA ILE A 54 10.61 -1.64 -13.37
C ILE A 54 9.66 -2.26 -14.39
N THR A 55 10.20 -2.97 -15.37
CA THR A 55 9.40 -3.60 -16.42
C THR A 55 8.41 -4.59 -15.83
N GLY A 56 8.88 -5.48 -14.95
CA GLY A 56 8.03 -6.45 -14.24
C GLY A 56 6.96 -5.77 -13.40
N TYR A 57 7.30 -4.70 -12.69
CA TYR A 57 6.36 -3.92 -11.89
C TYR A 57 5.26 -3.25 -12.72
N ILE A 58 5.60 -2.67 -13.88
CA ILE A 58 4.62 -2.09 -14.81
C ILE A 58 3.63 -3.16 -15.30
N PHE A 59 4.13 -4.33 -15.72
CA PHE A 59 3.28 -5.45 -16.12
C PHE A 59 2.39 -5.94 -14.97
N PHE A 60 2.95 -6.02 -13.75
CA PHE A 60 2.20 -6.41 -12.56
C PHE A 60 1.03 -5.46 -12.29
N ILE A 61 1.25 -4.14 -12.28
CA ILE A 61 0.16 -3.16 -12.11
C ILE A 61 -0.89 -3.31 -13.22
N GLY A 62 -0.46 -3.48 -14.48
CA GLY A 62 -1.38 -3.70 -15.59
C GLY A 62 -2.29 -4.91 -15.37
N ASN A 63 -1.72 -6.01 -14.84
CA ASN A 63 -2.48 -7.20 -14.49
C ASN A 63 -3.43 -6.97 -13.30
N GLN A 64 -3.00 -6.22 -12.28
CA GLN A 64 -3.85 -5.85 -11.15
C GLN A 64 -5.04 -4.97 -11.58
N ASN A 65 -4.81 -3.98 -12.46
CA ASN A 65 -5.88 -3.17 -13.04
C ASN A 65 -6.87 -4.01 -13.85
N SER A 66 -6.38 -5.05 -14.53
CA SER A 66 -7.25 -6.02 -15.22
C SER A 66 -8.09 -6.85 -14.24
N ARG A 67 -7.62 -7.10 -13.00
CA ARG A 67 -8.41 -7.72 -11.93
C ARG A 67 -9.49 -6.78 -11.41
N ILE A 68 -9.17 -5.50 -11.23
CA ILE A 68 -10.17 -4.47 -10.86
C ILE A 68 -11.31 -4.42 -11.87
N ALA A 69 -11.03 -4.53 -13.18
CA ALA A 69 -12.06 -4.55 -14.20
C ALA A 69 -13.03 -5.74 -14.07
N LYS A 70 -12.57 -6.87 -13.50
CA LYS A 70 -13.38 -8.07 -13.25
C LYS A 70 -14.12 -8.00 -11.91
N ASP A 71 -13.48 -7.46 -10.88
CA ASP A 71 -14.05 -7.26 -9.56
C ASP A 71 -13.78 -5.81 -9.07
N PRO A 72 -14.75 -4.90 -9.23
CA PRO A 72 -14.62 -3.51 -8.79
C PRO A 72 -14.43 -3.35 -7.28
N THR A 73 -14.77 -4.34 -6.45
CA THR A 73 -14.60 -4.24 -4.99
C THR A 73 -13.14 -4.24 -4.56
N LEU A 74 -12.26 -4.79 -5.39
CA LEU A 74 -10.80 -4.80 -5.18
C LEU A 74 -10.12 -3.46 -5.45
N HIS A 75 -10.80 -2.50 -6.08
CA HIS A 75 -10.19 -1.26 -6.55
C HIS A 75 -9.37 -0.56 -5.45
N GLU A 76 -9.95 -0.37 -4.28
CA GLU A 76 -9.29 0.35 -3.18
C GLU A 76 -8.14 -0.44 -2.57
N ILE A 77 -8.29 -1.76 -2.44
CA ILE A 77 -7.26 -2.64 -1.89
C ILE A 77 -6.05 -2.67 -2.83
N ILE A 78 -6.30 -2.86 -4.12
CA ILE A 78 -5.24 -2.86 -5.14
C ILE A 78 -4.58 -1.49 -5.26
N GLN A 79 -5.34 -0.40 -5.24
CA GLN A 79 -4.78 0.95 -5.32
C GLN A 79 -3.87 1.26 -4.12
N GLU A 80 -4.29 0.89 -2.91
CA GLU A 80 -3.48 1.04 -1.70
C GLU A 80 -2.20 0.20 -1.78
N ASN A 81 -2.31 -1.08 -2.15
CA ASN A 81 -1.16 -1.98 -2.33
C ASN A 81 -0.16 -1.43 -3.37
N ASN A 82 -0.67 -0.98 -4.52
CA ASN A 82 0.16 -0.42 -5.58
C ASN A 82 0.86 0.87 -5.13
N SER A 83 0.17 1.72 -4.36
CA SER A 83 0.76 2.94 -3.79
C SER A 83 1.93 2.62 -2.85
N GLN A 84 1.74 1.66 -1.95
CA GLN A 84 2.78 1.20 -1.02
C GLN A 84 4.00 0.66 -1.79
N GLN A 85 3.78 -0.23 -2.75
CA GLN A 85 4.84 -0.76 -3.61
C GLN A 85 5.55 0.33 -4.44
N PHE A 86 4.81 1.35 -4.90
CA PHE A 86 5.41 2.46 -5.64
C PHE A 86 6.34 3.30 -4.75
N GLN A 87 6.00 3.47 -3.48
CA GLN A 87 6.88 4.17 -2.54
C GLN A 87 8.17 3.38 -2.29
N GLU A 88 8.10 2.07 -2.13
CA GLU A 88 9.29 1.22 -2.02
C GLU A 88 10.15 1.29 -3.30
N LEU A 89 9.52 1.28 -4.47
CA LEU A 89 10.23 1.40 -5.74
C LEU A 89 10.99 2.73 -5.85
N LYS A 90 10.43 3.85 -5.36
CA LYS A 90 11.15 5.15 -5.32
C LYS A 90 12.41 5.09 -4.46
N GLU A 91 12.35 4.41 -3.33
CA GLU A 91 13.49 4.26 -2.43
C GLU A 91 14.59 3.41 -3.07
N ILE A 92 14.22 2.30 -3.71
CA ILE A 92 15.14 1.46 -4.49
C ILE A 92 15.78 2.26 -5.63
N THR A 93 14.99 3.09 -6.31
CA THR A 93 15.46 3.98 -7.38
C THR A 93 16.55 4.91 -6.87
N SER A 94 16.31 5.55 -5.71
CA SER A 94 17.30 6.43 -5.07
C SER A 94 18.57 5.67 -4.67
N LEU A 95 18.42 4.45 -4.14
CA LEU A 95 19.55 3.61 -3.72
C LEU A 95 20.40 3.15 -4.92
N VAL A 96 19.74 2.74 -6.02
CA VAL A 96 20.39 2.35 -7.28
C VAL A 96 21.19 3.53 -7.85
N PHE A 97 20.60 4.71 -7.91
CA PHE A 97 21.27 5.91 -8.40
C PHE A 97 22.51 6.24 -7.56
N LEU A 98 22.37 6.22 -6.23
CA LEU A 98 23.47 6.52 -5.32
C LEU A 98 24.59 5.47 -5.39
N SER A 99 24.24 4.19 -5.55
CA SER A 99 25.19 3.10 -5.78
C SER A 99 26.01 3.30 -7.06
N ILE A 100 25.35 3.63 -8.17
CA ILE A 100 26.02 3.92 -9.45
C ILE A 100 26.94 5.13 -9.31
N ALA A 101 26.49 6.20 -8.63
CA ALA A 101 27.30 7.38 -8.38
C ALA A 101 28.57 7.05 -7.58
N PHE A 102 28.46 6.25 -6.51
CA PHE A 102 29.62 5.81 -5.74
C PHE A 102 30.59 4.93 -6.55
N CYS A 103 30.09 4.10 -7.47
CA CYS A 103 30.93 3.33 -8.38
C CYS A 103 31.76 4.26 -9.28
N PHE A 104 31.15 5.30 -9.85
CA PHE A 104 31.88 6.29 -10.65
C PHE A 104 32.89 7.09 -9.84
N ILE A 105 32.56 7.47 -8.61
CA ILE A 105 33.52 8.14 -7.70
C ILE A 105 34.70 7.21 -7.41
N THR A 106 34.45 5.92 -7.17
CA THR A 106 35.49 4.93 -6.91
C THR A 106 36.43 4.76 -8.10
N LEU A 107 35.87 4.70 -9.32
CA LEU A 107 36.64 4.67 -10.56
C LEU A 107 37.51 5.92 -10.75
N TYR A 108 36.95 7.10 -10.47
CA TYR A 108 37.69 8.36 -10.60
C TYR A 108 38.90 8.44 -9.66
N ILE A 109 38.79 7.85 -8.48
CA ILE A 109 39.82 7.90 -7.43
C ILE A 109 40.93 6.87 -7.64
N HIS A 110 40.63 5.69 -8.20
CA HIS A 110 41.58 4.58 -8.39
C HIS A 110 42.45 4.70 -9.67
N LYS A 111 42.95 5.90 -10.00
CA LYS A 111 43.84 6.12 -11.15
C LYS A 111 45.17 5.33 -11.04
N PRO A 112 45.74 4.87 -12.19
CA PRO A 112 46.90 3.96 -12.28
C PRO A 112 48.20 4.41 -11.60
N GLU A 113 48.32 5.69 -11.24
CA GLU A 113 49.61 6.29 -10.85
C GLU A 113 49.88 6.31 -9.33
N LYS A 114 49.00 5.75 -8.49
CA LYS A 114 49.09 5.83 -7.02
C LYS A 114 48.79 4.50 -6.33
N PRO A 115 49.38 4.21 -5.15
CA PRO A 115 49.13 2.98 -4.41
C PRO A 115 47.64 2.73 -4.22
N VAL A 116 47.22 1.47 -4.44
CA VAL A 116 45.83 1.08 -4.71
C VAL A 116 44.88 1.52 -3.58
N PHE A 117 45.28 1.36 -2.31
CA PHE A 117 44.46 1.74 -1.16
C PHE A 117 45.22 2.67 -0.21
N THR A 118 45.00 3.99 -0.34
CA THR A 118 45.18 4.93 0.78
C THR A 118 43.93 4.88 1.66
N GLU A 119 44.00 5.29 2.93
CA GLU A 119 42.87 5.24 3.89
C GLU A 119 41.55 5.78 3.31
N TYR A 120 41.57 6.92 2.60
CA TYR A 120 40.36 7.49 1.98
C TYR A 120 39.82 6.67 0.79
N ARG A 121 40.69 5.99 0.02
CA ARG A 121 40.30 5.15 -1.11
C ARG A 121 39.58 3.90 -0.64
N LEU A 122 40.07 3.33 0.46
CA LEU A 122 39.45 2.18 1.11
C LEU A 122 38.04 2.52 1.58
N ILE A 123 37.87 3.64 2.28
CA ILE A 123 36.55 4.06 2.80
C ILE A 123 35.54 4.20 1.64
N ILE A 124 35.93 4.87 0.56
CA ILE A 124 35.05 5.10 -0.59
C ILE A 124 34.70 3.78 -1.31
N SER A 125 35.67 2.89 -1.51
CA SER A 125 35.43 1.56 -2.06
C SER A 125 34.48 0.73 -1.20
N SER A 126 34.65 0.75 0.12
CA SER A 126 33.75 0.06 1.06
C SER A 126 32.33 0.60 1.01
N ILE A 127 32.16 1.93 0.99
CA ILE A 127 30.84 2.56 0.80
C ILE A 127 30.24 2.11 -0.54
N SER A 128 30.98 2.22 -1.64
CA SER A 128 30.50 1.85 -2.97
C SER A 128 30.06 0.38 -3.06
N THR A 129 30.85 -0.52 -2.46
CA THR A 129 30.53 -1.95 -2.41
C THR A 129 29.28 -2.23 -1.57
N SER A 130 29.17 -1.64 -0.38
CA SER A 130 27.99 -1.82 0.48
C SER A 130 26.71 -1.29 -0.14
N PHE A 131 26.76 -0.12 -0.80
CA PHE A 131 25.62 0.42 -1.55
C PHE A 131 25.26 -0.45 -2.76
N SER A 132 26.25 -1.02 -3.45
CA SER A 132 26.01 -1.96 -4.56
C SER A 132 25.31 -3.24 -4.12
N LEU A 133 25.80 -3.86 -3.05
CA LEU A 133 25.18 -5.06 -2.48
C LEU A 133 23.78 -4.76 -1.93
N GLY A 134 23.63 -3.62 -1.25
CA GLY A 134 22.33 -3.14 -0.76
C GLY A 134 21.33 -2.96 -1.91
N ALA A 135 21.73 -2.30 -3.00
CA ALA A 135 20.87 -2.09 -4.16
C ALA A 135 20.41 -3.41 -4.81
N ILE A 136 21.32 -4.38 -4.96
CA ILE A 136 21.00 -5.71 -5.50
C ILE A 136 20.01 -6.44 -4.58
N LEU A 137 20.29 -6.47 -3.27
CA LEU A 137 19.45 -7.15 -2.29
C LEU A 137 18.05 -6.51 -2.21
N SER A 138 17.97 -5.18 -2.18
CA SER A 138 16.68 -4.47 -2.16
C SER A 138 15.85 -4.73 -3.40
N ASN A 139 16.46 -4.77 -4.59
CA ASN A 139 15.75 -5.16 -5.81
C ASN A 139 15.17 -6.57 -5.69
N PHE A 140 15.96 -7.53 -5.19
CA PHE A 140 15.50 -8.90 -5.04
C PHE A 140 14.37 -9.04 -4.02
N LEU A 141 14.49 -8.39 -2.87
CA LEU A 141 13.43 -8.38 -1.84
C LEU A 141 12.14 -7.76 -2.35
N PHE A 142 12.23 -6.67 -3.12
CA PHE A 142 11.08 -6.04 -3.75
C PHE A 142 10.40 -6.95 -4.77
N ILE A 143 11.17 -7.67 -5.58
CA ILE A 143 10.61 -8.66 -6.51
C ILE A 143 9.81 -9.72 -5.75
N LEU A 144 10.35 -10.25 -4.65
CA LEU A 144 9.64 -11.24 -3.82
C LEU A 144 8.35 -10.67 -3.23
N GLU A 145 8.37 -9.40 -2.82
CA GLU A 145 7.20 -8.73 -2.24
C GLU A 145 6.12 -8.43 -3.29
N VAL A 146 6.50 -8.01 -4.49
CA VAL A 146 5.55 -7.75 -5.59
C VAL A 146 4.92 -9.04 -6.08
N ILE A 147 5.69 -10.14 -6.16
CA ILE A 147 5.19 -11.44 -6.61
C ILE A 147 4.35 -12.14 -5.54
N ASP A 148 4.43 -11.73 -4.27
CA ASP A 148 3.72 -12.37 -3.16
C ASP A 148 2.21 -12.47 -3.45
N PRO A 149 1.66 -13.70 -3.60
CA PRO A 149 0.25 -13.88 -3.89
C PRO A 149 -0.66 -13.38 -2.76
N LYS A 150 -0.12 -13.22 -1.54
CA LYS A 150 -0.83 -12.71 -0.36
C LYS A 150 -0.69 -11.20 -0.16
N SER A 151 -0.08 -10.46 -1.08
CA SER A 151 0.08 -8.99 -0.98
C SER A 151 -1.27 -8.26 -0.84
N ILE A 152 -2.29 -8.71 -1.58
CA ILE A 152 -3.65 -8.17 -1.51
C ILE A 152 -4.30 -8.46 -0.15
N GLU A 153 -4.16 -9.69 0.35
CA GLU A 153 -4.68 -10.10 1.66
C GLU A 153 -4.04 -9.31 2.81
N LYS A 154 -2.71 -9.12 2.77
CA LYS A 154 -1.97 -8.30 3.74
C LYS A 154 -2.43 -6.85 3.73
N THR A 155 -2.63 -6.28 2.53
CA THR A 155 -3.15 -4.91 2.38
C THR A 155 -4.57 -4.81 2.92
N SER A 156 -5.39 -5.83 2.66
CA SER A 156 -6.74 -5.93 3.19
C SER A 156 -6.77 -5.89 4.72
N GLN A 157 -5.93 -6.70 5.37
CA GLN A 157 -5.80 -6.71 6.83
C GLN A 157 -5.29 -5.37 7.37
N SER A 158 -4.37 -4.71 6.66
CA SER A 158 -3.89 -3.38 7.04
C SER A 158 -5.02 -2.34 7.04
N ILE A 159 -5.92 -2.40 6.06
CA ILE A 159 -7.11 -1.53 5.98
C ILE A 159 -8.04 -1.80 7.17
N ILE A 160 -8.33 -3.08 7.47
CA ILE A 160 -9.14 -3.50 8.62
C ILE A 160 -8.56 -2.92 9.92
N ASN A 161 -7.29 -3.20 10.21
CA ASN A 161 -6.61 -2.74 11.42
C ASN A 161 -6.59 -1.21 11.53
N SER A 162 -6.45 -0.49 10.41
CA SER A 162 -6.48 0.97 10.38
C SER A 162 -7.85 1.54 10.71
N ILE A 163 -8.93 0.91 10.22
CA ILE A 163 -10.31 1.29 10.54
C ILE A 163 -10.62 0.98 12.00
N GLU A 164 -10.24 -0.20 12.50
CA GLU A 164 -10.46 -0.60 13.89
C GLU A 164 -9.74 0.31 14.89
N SER A 165 -8.47 0.62 14.65
CA SER A 165 -7.67 1.51 15.51
C SER A 165 -8.16 2.97 15.55
N GLN A 166 -8.84 3.43 14.50
CA GLN A 166 -9.48 4.76 14.47
C GLN A 166 -10.80 4.80 15.26
N ASN A 167 -11.54 3.69 15.28
CA ASN A 167 -12.85 3.61 15.94
C ASN A 167 -12.75 3.26 17.43
N THR A 168 -11.78 2.43 17.83
CA THR A 168 -11.52 2.13 19.26
C THR A 168 -11.15 3.37 20.09
N LYS A 169 -10.61 4.43 19.48
CA LYS A 169 -10.36 5.72 20.16
C LYS A 169 -11.64 6.52 20.49
N LYS A 170 -12.80 6.13 19.94
CA LYS A 170 -14.09 6.80 20.19
C LYS A 170 -15.01 6.04 21.15
N SER A 171 -14.83 4.73 21.33
CA SER A 171 -15.63 3.90 22.23
C SER A 171 -14.98 3.79 23.62
N THR A 172 -15.18 4.78 24.48
CA THR A 172 -14.84 4.70 25.91
C THR A 172 -16.01 4.22 26.78
N ASN A 173 -17.14 3.79 26.19
CA ASN A 173 -18.28 3.28 26.94
C ASN A 173 -18.55 1.82 26.57
N GLU A 174 -18.30 0.95 27.54
CA GLU A 174 -18.54 -0.49 27.52
C GLU A 174 -20.03 -0.80 27.27
N GLN A 175 -20.37 -1.18 26.06
CA GLN A 175 -21.46 -2.11 25.79
C GLN A 175 -20.89 -3.26 24.98
N LYS A 176 -20.47 -4.33 25.68
CA LYS A 176 -20.22 -5.64 25.08
C LYS A 176 -21.52 -6.16 24.51
N ILE A 177 -21.79 -5.81 23.26
CA ILE A 177 -22.76 -6.52 22.44
C ILE A 177 -22.08 -7.84 22.06
N ASN A 178 -22.81 -8.95 22.06
CA ASN A 178 -22.23 -10.24 21.68
C ASN A 178 -21.54 -10.11 20.33
N ALA A 179 -20.27 -10.56 20.24
CA ALA A 179 -19.49 -10.55 19.02
C ALA A 179 -20.35 -11.12 17.88
N SER A 180 -20.71 -10.27 16.91
CA SER A 180 -21.54 -10.74 15.79
C SER A 180 -20.66 -11.53 14.84
N SER A 181 -21.23 -12.60 14.28
CA SER A 181 -20.53 -13.33 13.25
C SER A 181 -20.31 -12.43 12.02
N MET A 182 -19.23 -12.70 11.28
CA MET A 182 -18.96 -12.10 9.97
C MET A 182 -20.18 -12.18 9.03
N SER A 183 -20.88 -13.32 9.03
CA SER A 183 -22.11 -13.50 8.24
C SER A 183 -23.21 -12.50 8.63
N ASP A 184 -23.40 -12.24 9.91
CA ASP A 184 -24.43 -11.30 10.38
C ASP A 184 -24.10 -9.87 9.99
N PHE A 185 -22.83 -9.47 10.09
CA PHE A 185 -22.37 -8.17 9.65
C PHE A 185 -22.60 -7.99 8.14
N LEU A 186 -22.19 -8.97 7.32
CA LEU A 186 -22.39 -8.91 5.86
C LEU A 186 -23.87 -8.82 5.50
N ARG A 187 -24.75 -9.60 6.15
CA ARG A 187 -26.20 -9.51 5.94
C ARG A 187 -26.74 -8.14 6.31
N GLY A 188 -26.31 -7.59 7.44
CA GLY A 188 -26.71 -6.24 7.87
C GLY A 188 -26.25 -5.16 6.88
N TYR A 189 -25.03 -5.29 6.35
CA TYR A 189 -24.51 -4.38 5.34
C TYR A 189 -25.26 -4.48 4.00
N ILE A 190 -25.62 -5.69 3.56
CA ILE A 190 -26.45 -5.89 2.36
C ILE A 190 -27.81 -5.20 2.54
N ASN A 191 -28.47 -5.35 3.69
CA ASN A 191 -29.74 -4.67 3.98
C ASN A 191 -29.61 -3.14 3.94
N LEU A 192 -28.48 -2.60 4.41
CA LEU A 192 -28.18 -1.18 4.31
C LEU A 192 -28.03 -0.73 2.84
N GLU A 193 -27.34 -1.50 2.01
CA GLU A 193 -27.22 -1.22 0.56
C GLU A 193 -28.59 -1.22 -0.14
N ASP A 194 -29.42 -2.21 0.16
CA ASP A 194 -30.77 -2.30 -0.42
C ASP A 194 -31.67 -1.15 0.05
N SER A 195 -31.54 -0.71 1.31
CA SER A 195 -32.26 0.46 1.83
C SER A 195 -31.82 1.76 1.15
N ALA A 196 -30.53 1.91 0.88
CA ALA A 196 -29.99 3.05 0.15
C ALA A 196 -30.49 3.09 -1.30
N ARG A 197 -30.48 1.93 -1.98
CA ARG A 197 -31.00 1.79 -3.35
C ARG A 197 -32.50 2.12 -3.40
N TYR A 198 -33.28 1.56 -2.48
CA TYR A 198 -34.72 1.86 -2.38
C TYR A 198 -34.99 3.36 -2.17
N THR A 199 -34.22 4.01 -1.29
CA THR A 199 -34.32 5.45 -1.04
C THR A 199 -34.06 6.26 -2.31
N LEU A 200 -33.03 5.88 -3.05
CA LEU A 200 -32.64 6.53 -4.30
C LEU A 200 -33.71 6.36 -5.38
N GLU A 201 -34.25 5.14 -5.55
CA GLU A 201 -35.35 4.85 -6.48
C GLU A 201 -36.62 5.65 -6.11
N LYS A 202 -36.98 5.67 -4.83
CA LYS A 202 -38.14 6.40 -4.32
C LYS A 202 -38.01 7.92 -4.50
N SER A 203 -36.79 8.46 -4.55
CA SER A 203 -36.57 9.89 -4.78
C SER A 203 -37.12 10.37 -6.14
N GLY A 204 -37.21 9.47 -7.12
CA GLY A 204 -37.60 9.77 -8.50
C GLY A 204 -36.57 10.59 -9.28
N LEU A 205 -35.39 10.86 -8.70
CA LEU A 205 -34.35 11.71 -9.27
C LEU A 205 -33.34 10.94 -10.14
N VAL A 206 -33.46 9.61 -10.24
CA VAL A 206 -32.55 8.75 -11.00
C VAL A 206 -33.28 8.11 -12.18
N SER A 207 -32.71 8.24 -13.37
CA SER A 207 -33.22 7.62 -14.60
C SER A 207 -33.13 6.09 -14.51
N GLN A 208 -34.24 5.40 -14.77
CA GLN A 208 -34.37 3.93 -14.75
C GLN A 208 -33.43 3.17 -15.73
N ASN A 209 -32.69 3.87 -16.60
CA ASN A 209 -31.87 3.25 -17.64
C ASN A 209 -30.47 2.76 -17.21
N ASN A 210 -30.04 2.97 -15.96
CA ASN A 210 -28.74 2.48 -15.48
C ASN A 210 -28.91 1.35 -14.46
N LYS A 211 -29.23 0.14 -14.91
CA LYS A 211 -29.33 -1.05 -14.03
C LYS A 211 -27.97 -1.62 -13.55
N ASN A 212 -26.85 -1.02 -13.95
CA ASN A 212 -25.50 -1.44 -13.55
C ASN A 212 -24.89 -0.47 -12.53
N PHE A 213 -25.65 -0.10 -11.49
CA PHE A 213 -25.09 0.68 -10.40
C PHE A 213 -24.23 -0.22 -9.50
N SER A 214 -22.93 0.07 -9.44
CA SER A 214 -22.12 -0.39 -8.32
C SER A 214 -22.59 0.37 -7.08
N SER A 215 -22.65 -0.31 -5.92
CA SER A 215 -23.07 0.26 -4.63
C SER A 215 -22.43 1.63 -4.29
N TRP A 216 -21.23 1.90 -4.81
CA TRP A 216 -20.51 3.17 -4.68
C TRP A 216 -21.23 4.36 -5.32
N ILE A 217 -21.90 4.12 -6.44
CA ILE A 217 -22.58 5.18 -7.19
C ILE A 217 -23.86 5.61 -6.44
N ASP A 218 -24.55 4.67 -5.79
CA ASP A 218 -25.80 4.93 -5.07
C ASP A 218 -25.58 5.90 -3.89
N ILE A 219 -24.54 5.69 -3.08
CA ILE A 219 -24.23 6.54 -1.90
C ILE A 219 -23.78 7.94 -2.33
N LYS A 220 -22.91 8.03 -3.35
CA LYS A 220 -22.44 9.31 -3.87
C LYS A 220 -23.59 10.11 -4.44
N GLN A 221 -24.53 9.45 -5.13
CA GLN A 221 -25.72 10.08 -5.65
C GLN A 221 -26.62 10.58 -4.52
N LEU A 222 -26.94 9.74 -3.53
CA LEU A 222 -27.72 10.15 -2.35
C LEU A 222 -27.13 11.37 -1.66
N ALA A 223 -25.81 11.42 -1.49
CA ALA A 223 -25.12 12.56 -0.89
C ALA A 223 -25.15 13.80 -1.80
N SER A 224 -24.91 13.63 -3.10
CA SER A 224 -24.92 14.74 -4.07
C SER A 224 -26.30 15.37 -4.26
N LEU A 225 -27.36 14.58 -4.10
CA LEU A 225 -28.75 15.01 -4.15
C LEU A 225 -29.22 15.60 -2.81
N GLY A 226 -28.37 15.61 -1.79
CA GLY A 226 -28.69 16.09 -0.45
C GLY A 226 -29.71 15.22 0.30
N ILE A 227 -29.96 13.98 -0.17
CA ILE A 227 -30.90 13.04 0.48
C ILE A 227 -30.32 12.54 1.80
N ILE A 228 -28.99 12.39 1.87
CA ILE A 228 -28.29 12.01 3.10
C ILE A 228 -27.29 13.09 3.51
N LYS A 229 -27.07 13.24 4.82
CA LYS A 229 -26.10 14.19 5.35
C LYS A 229 -24.66 13.71 5.09
N PRO A 230 -23.67 14.62 5.02
CA PRO A 230 -22.26 14.26 4.83
C PRO A 230 -21.72 13.27 5.89
N LYS A 231 -22.23 13.36 7.12
CA LYS A 231 -21.88 12.42 8.21
C LYS A 231 -22.28 10.98 7.85
N THR A 232 -23.53 10.78 7.44
CA THR A 232 -24.09 9.48 7.04
C THR A 232 -23.36 8.90 5.84
N ALA A 233 -23.08 9.74 4.84
CA ALA A 233 -22.29 9.35 3.67
C ALA A 233 -20.88 8.87 4.05
N ASN A 234 -20.22 9.54 5.00
CA ASN A 234 -18.91 9.15 5.49
C ASN A 234 -18.95 7.83 6.28
N GLN A 235 -19.94 7.63 7.16
CA GLN A 235 -20.11 6.37 7.90
C GLN A 235 -20.31 5.18 6.96
N PHE A 236 -21.16 5.35 5.95
CA PHE A 236 -21.37 4.35 4.90
C PHE A 236 -20.06 4.03 4.17
N ASN A 237 -19.28 5.06 3.79
CA ASN A 237 -18.00 4.86 3.12
C ASN A 237 -17.00 4.06 3.98
N ILE A 238 -16.97 4.27 5.30
CA ILE A 238 -16.16 3.47 6.23
C ILE A 238 -16.61 2.01 6.21
N LEU A 239 -17.91 1.75 6.35
CA LEU A 239 -18.48 0.39 6.34
C LEU A 239 -18.21 -0.34 5.02
N ARG A 240 -18.31 0.37 3.89
CA ARG A 240 -18.01 -0.18 2.57
C ARG A 240 -16.55 -0.62 2.45
N ARG A 241 -15.61 0.27 2.84
CA ARG A 241 -14.18 -0.05 2.83
C ARG A 241 -13.87 -1.25 3.71
N TYR A 242 -14.48 -1.27 4.90
CA TYR A 242 -14.37 -2.39 5.83
C TYR A 242 -14.89 -3.69 5.22
N ARG A 243 -16.12 -3.71 4.68
CA ARG A 243 -16.72 -4.88 4.01
C ARG A 243 -15.88 -5.39 2.86
N ASN A 244 -15.38 -4.50 2.00
CA ASN A 244 -14.56 -4.89 0.85
C ASN A 244 -13.26 -5.53 1.32
N ALA A 245 -12.60 -4.96 2.32
CA ALA A 245 -11.40 -5.55 2.90
C ALA A 245 -11.71 -6.94 3.50
N LEU A 246 -12.76 -7.02 4.31
CA LEU A 246 -13.16 -8.22 5.03
C LEU A 246 -13.49 -9.42 4.12
N VAL A 247 -14.00 -9.18 2.91
CA VAL A 247 -14.27 -10.24 1.92
C VAL A 247 -12.97 -10.77 1.28
N HIS A 248 -11.93 -9.95 1.23
CA HIS A 248 -10.65 -10.24 0.58
C HIS A 248 -9.49 -10.42 1.58
N SER A 249 -9.79 -10.51 2.88
CA SER A 249 -8.85 -10.82 3.95
C SER A 249 -8.94 -12.28 4.37
N GLU A 250 -8.00 -12.70 5.19
CA GLU A 250 -8.06 -13.98 5.90
C GLU A 250 -9.37 -14.03 6.74
N PRO A 251 -10.06 -15.19 6.84
CA PRO A 251 -11.35 -15.26 7.51
C PRO A 251 -11.25 -14.86 8.99
N THR A 252 -11.95 -13.79 9.37
CA THR A 252 -12.09 -13.38 10.78
C THR A 252 -13.43 -13.89 11.32
N GLU A 253 -13.39 -14.66 12.41
CA GLU A 253 -14.63 -15.18 13.03
C GLU A 253 -15.44 -14.08 13.75
N ASN A 254 -14.76 -13.07 14.30
CA ASN A 254 -15.38 -12.03 15.13
C ASN A 254 -15.22 -10.65 14.53
N ILE A 255 -16.34 -9.94 14.37
CA ILE A 255 -16.36 -8.53 13.95
C ILE A 255 -16.34 -7.66 15.21
N PRO A 256 -15.50 -6.60 15.27
CA PRO A 256 -15.49 -5.68 16.38
C PRO A 256 -16.86 -5.03 16.61
N ASP A 257 -17.26 -4.91 17.87
CA ASP A 257 -18.56 -4.33 18.26
C ASP A 257 -18.76 -2.92 17.70
N ASP A 258 -17.69 -2.12 17.65
CA ASP A 258 -17.69 -0.77 17.08
C ASP A 258 -18.18 -0.76 15.62
N MET A 259 -17.88 -1.78 14.82
CA MET A 259 -18.33 -1.88 13.43
C MET A 259 -19.83 -2.22 13.36
N ASN A 260 -20.31 -3.04 14.28
CA ASN A 260 -21.73 -3.36 14.40
C ASN A 260 -22.55 -2.15 14.88
N ILE A 261 -22.01 -1.38 15.83
CA ILE A 261 -22.60 -0.12 16.29
C ILE A 261 -22.65 0.87 15.13
N LEU A 262 -21.53 1.06 14.42
CA LEU A 262 -21.45 1.94 13.26
C LEU A 262 -22.46 1.54 12.17
N LEU A 263 -22.62 0.24 11.92
CA LEU A 263 -23.61 -0.28 10.96
C LEU A 263 -25.04 0.09 11.38
N LYS A 264 -25.42 -0.17 12.63
CA LYS A 264 -26.75 0.17 13.16
C LYS A 264 -27.01 1.68 13.13
N GLU A 265 -26.04 2.49 13.55
CA GLU A 265 -26.13 3.95 13.49
C GLU A 265 -26.32 4.44 12.05
N THR A 266 -25.60 3.86 11.10
CA THR A 266 -25.69 4.28 9.69
C THR A 266 -27.06 3.94 9.10
N VAL A 267 -27.65 2.79 9.45
CA VAL A 267 -29.02 2.42 9.05
C VAL A 267 -30.04 3.42 9.59
N GLU A 268 -29.99 3.76 10.87
CA GLU A 268 -30.91 4.73 11.46
C GLU A 268 -30.71 6.14 10.89
N ASN A 269 -29.47 6.57 10.69
CA ASN A 269 -29.16 7.87 10.09
C ASN A 269 -29.66 7.96 8.64
N LEU A 270 -29.50 6.89 7.85
CA LEU A 270 -30.04 6.82 6.49
C LEU A 270 -31.57 6.95 6.48
N ARG A 271 -32.25 6.22 7.37
CA ARG A 271 -33.70 6.28 7.51
C ARG A 271 -34.15 7.69 7.91
N HIS A 272 -33.52 8.27 8.93
CA HIS A 272 -33.86 9.61 9.40
C HIS A 272 -33.63 10.68 8.32
N ASP A 273 -32.44 10.71 7.71
CA ASP A 273 -32.10 11.72 6.69
C ASP A 273 -33.02 11.61 5.46
N SER A 274 -33.32 10.39 5.01
CA SER A 274 -34.23 10.19 3.89
C SER A 274 -35.66 10.61 4.21
N GLU A 275 -36.19 10.26 5.39
CA GLU A 275 -37.52 10.69 5.83
C GLU A 275 -37.62 12.22 5.94
N GLU A 276 -36.60 12.87 6.51
CA GLU A 276 -36.52 14.33 6.62
C GLU A 276 -36.55 14.98 5.23
N TRP A 277 -35.76 14.45 4.29
CA TRP A 277 -35.71 14.94 2.91
C TRP A 277 -37.06 14.76 2.18
N PHE A 278 -37.70 13.58 2.30
CA PHE A 278 -39.01 13.33 1.68
C PHE A 278 -40.09 14.25 2.24
N ARG A 279 -40.08 14.52 3.55
CA ARG A 279 -41.01 15.47 4.18
C ARG A 279 -40.79 16.87 3.63
N GLN A 280 -39.55 17.33 3.55
CA GLN A 280 -39.24 18.65 2.99
C GLN A 280 -39.71 18.74 1.53
N LYS A 281 -39.39 17.74 0.69
CA LYS A 281 -39.82 17.71 -0.70
C LYS A 281 -41.35 17.79 -0.85
N SER A 282 -42.11 17.05 -0.03
CA SER A 282 -43.58 17.09 -0.04
C SER A 282 -44.21 18.42 0.39
N LEU A 283 -43.44 19.33 0.99
CA LEU A 283 -43.90 20.69 1.31
C LEU A 283 -43.75 21.66 0.13
N PHE A 284 -42.97 21.28 -0.89
CA PHE A 284 -42.67 22.11 -2.07
C PHE A 284 -43.30 21.58 -3.36
N ASP A 285 -43.83 20.34 -3.36
CA ASP A 285 -44.64 19.74 -4.43
C ASP A 285 -46.15 19.98 -4.17
#